data_AF-A0AAN0IJA6-F1
#
_entry.id   AF-A0AAN0IJA6-F1
#
_cell.length_a   1.000
_cell.length_b   1.000
_cell.length_c   1.000
_cell.angle_alpha   90.00
_cell.angle_beta   90.00
_cell.angle_gamma   90.00
#
_symmetry.space_group_name_H-M   'P 1'
#
loop_
_entity.id
_entity.type
_entity.pdbx_description
1 polymer ?
#
loop_
_entity_poly.entity_id
_entity_poly.type
_entity_poly.pdbx_seq_one_letter_code
_entity_poly.pdbx_strand_id
1 'polypeptide(L)'
;MYIYIVYIMINGLYCCIICSSRFWKSGYWKNHLGKRRYHISALYVIDLQQFRLLAAGDRLRGQYQMLSQDPNSLSNLDQDLPNSMIYNVPIKSLPQDWLWCETWCSMETKSTAKTIDLCNNPITKEPKLTSAVRIIDEWVDYDNEIKRLQKETMTETSLPTSPSSTHTPSHQEL
;
A
#
# COMPACT_ATOMS: atom_id res chain seq x y z
N MET A 1 25.06 -5.79 6.01
CA MET A 1 23.98 -5.03 5.32
C MET A 1 23.01 -6.06 4.76
N TYR A 2 21.88 -6.28 5.42
CA TYR A 2 20.91 -7.33 5.07
C TYR A 2 19.53 -6.70 5.09
N ILE A 3 18.96 -6.39 3.94
CA ILE A 3 17.52 -6.09 3.86
C ILE A 3 16.92 -7.13 2.91
N TYR A 4 15.85 -7.78 3.36
CA TYR A 4 15.13 -8.84 2.69
C TYR A 4 13.69 -8.58 3.12
N ILE A 5 12.88 -8.11 2.17
CA ILE A 5 11.47 -7.77 2.31
C ILE A 5 11.04 -7.45 3.75
N VAL A 6 11.05 -6.17 4.09
CA VAL A 6 10.62 -5.72 5.41
C VAL A 6 9.15 -5.39 5.35
N TYR A 7 8.28 -6.23 5.92
CA TYR A 7 6.86 -5.92 6.03
C TYR A 7 6.56 -5.32 7.40
N ILE A 8 5.49 -4.53 7.46
CA ILE A 8 5.01 -4.00 8.74
C ILE A 8 4.18 -5.05 9.46
N MET A 9 4.40 -5.10 10.77
CA MET A 9 3.60 -5.86 11.68
C MET A 9 2.56 -4.97 12.31
N ILE A 10 1.35 -5.50 12.48
CA ILE A 10 0.40 -5.02 13.47
C ILE A 10 0.63 -5.85 14.74
N ASN A 11 1.40 -5.31 15.68
CA ASN A 11 1.71 -5.92 16.97
C ASN A 11 0.46 -5.96 17.84
N GLY A 12 0.20 -7.14 18.38
CA GLY A 12 -1.03 -7.44 19.11
C GLY A 12 -1.19 -6.79 20.49
N LEU A 13 -0.21 -6.06 21.02
CA LEU A 13 -0.38 -5.38 22.33
C LEU A 13 -1.09 -4.03 22.22
N TYR A 14 -0.73 -3.21 21.22
CA TYR A 14 -1.26 -1.84 21.07
C TYR A 14 -2.19 -1.68 19.87
N CYS A 15 -2.20 -2.70 19.00
CA CYS A 15 -3.01 -2.71 17.82
C CYS A 15 -3.84 -3.98 17.78
N CYS A 16 -4.83 -4.08 18.69
CA CYS A 16 -5.71 -5.24 18.94
C CYS A 16 -7.12 -4.81 19.38
N ILE A 17 -7.72 -3.78 18.76
CA ILE A 17 -9.10 -3.38 19.10
C ILE A 17 -10.11 -4.48 18.70
N ILE A 18 -10.02 -5.04 17.49
CA ILE A 18 -10.91 -6.11 17.01
C ILE A 18 -10.19 -7.47 17.05
N CYS A 19 -9.71 -7.86 18.23
CA CYS A 19 -8.82 -9.00 18.37
C CYS A 19 -9.45 -10.37 18.05
N SER A 20 -10.79 -10.48 18.12
CA SER A 20 -11.58 -11.67 17.79
C SER A 20 -11.61 -12.00 16.29
N SER A 21 -11.32 -11.04 15.40
CA SER A 21 -11.35 -11.21 13.94
C SER A 21 -9.99 -11.59 13.33
N ARG A 22 -9.02 -12.00 14.15
CA ARG A 22 -7.67 -12.38 13.69
C ARG A 22 -7.65 -13.80 13.14
N PHE A 23 -8.00 -13.95 11.86
CA PHE A 23 -8.00 -15.25 11.19
C PHE A 23 -6.61 -15.94 11.22
N TRP A 24 -5.51 -15.19 11.24
CA TRP A 24 -4.16 -15.76 11.28
C TRP A 24 -3.75 -16.36 12.64
N LYS A 25 -4.59 -16.24 13.68
CA LYS A 25 -4.39 -16.85 15.00
C LYS A 25 -5.06 -18.21 15.16
N SER A 26 -5.78 -18.68 14.14
CA SER A 26 -6.42 -20.00 14.11
C SER A 26 -6.14 -20.73 12.78
N GLY A 27 -6.59 -21.99 12.69
CA GLY A 27 -6.54 -22.77 11.45
C GLY A 27 -5.16 -22.94 10.82
N TYR A 28 -5.13 -22.89 9.49
CA TYR A 28 -3.93 -23.05 8.67
C TYR A 28 -2.81 -22.09 9.07
N TRP A 29 -3.10 -20.79 9.15
CA TRP A 29 -2.10 -19.75 9.41
C TRP A 29 -1.43 -19.90 10.77
N LYS A 30 -2.17 -20.27 11.81
CA LYS A 30 -1.57 -20.54 13.14
C LYS A 30 -0.53 -21.65 13.06
N ASN A 31 -0.85 -22.73 12.37
CA ASN A 31 0.02 -23.90 12.24
C ASN A 31 1.23 -23.60 11.36
N HIS A 32 1.01 -22.91 10.23
CA HIS A 32 2.04 -22.54 9.28
C HIS A 32 3.05 -21.54 9.87
N LEU A 33 2.56 -20.44 10.47
CA LEU A 33 3.43 -19.39 11.00
C LEU A 33 4.22 -19.83 12.24
N GLY A 34 3.67 -20.74 13.04
CA GLY A 34 4.27 -21.18 14.30
C GLY A 34 4.54 -19.99 15.24
N LYS A 35 5.82 -19.67 15.45
CA LYS A 35 6.24 -18.51 16.28
C LYS A 35 6.45 -17.22 15.47
N ARG A 36 6.35 -17.27 14.14
CA ARG A 36 6.50 -16.11 13.26
C ARG A 36 5.22 -15.27 13.27
N ARG A 37 5.36 -14.01 12.90
CA ARG A 37 4.24 -13.07 12.84
C ARG A 37 3.60 -13.12 11.46
N TYR A 38 2.32 -12.77 11.39
CA TYR A 38 1.65 -12.50 10.13
C TYR A 38 1.87 -11.02 9.79
N HIS A 39 2.32 -10.76 8.57
CA HIS A 39 2.76 -9.46 8.10
C HIS A 39 1.73 -8.81 7.17
N ILE A 40 1.65 -7.47 7.17
CA ILE A 40 0.68 -6.68 6.38
C ILE A 40 1.36 -6.10 5.14
N SER A 41 0.69 -6.17 3.98
CA SER A 41 1.24 -5.74 2.67
C SER A 41 1.13 -4.24 2.38
N ALA A 42 0.44 -3.45 3.21
CA ALA A 42 0.17 -2.03 2.98
C ALA A 42 1.45 -1.17 2.86
N LEU A 43 2.52 -1.51 3.59
CA LEU A 43 3.82 -0.85 3.48
C LEU A 43 4.94 -1.85 3.75
N TYR A 44 5.95 -1.82 2.88
CA TYR A 44 7.12 -2.68 2.97
C TYR A 44 8.35 -2.07 2.28
N VAL A 45 9.53 -2.62 2.58
CA VAL A 45 10.80 -2.23 1.97
C VAL A 45 11.46 -3.43 1.30
N ILE A 46 11.87 -3.26 0.04
CA ILE A 46 12.61 -4.28 -0.71
C ILE A 46 14.04 -3.81 -0.95
N ASP A 47 15.01 -4.60 -0.48
CA ASP A 47 16.39 -4.49 -0.98
C ASP A 47 16.49 -5.25 -2.29
N LEU A 48 16.52 -4.50 -3.38
CA LEU A 48 16.51 -5.08 -4.71
C LEU A 48 17.79 -5.88 -5.02
N GLN A 49 18.94 -5.52 -4.44
CA GLN A 49 20.18 -6.26 -4.69
C GLN A 49 20.12 -7.63 -4.03
N GLN A 50 19.70 -7.67 -2.77
CA GLN A 50 19.55 -8.91 -2.01
C GLN A 50 18.39 -9.78 -2.51
N PHE A 51 17.27 -9.16 -2.90
CA PHE A 51 16.13 -9.85 -3.49
C PHE A 51 16.50 -10.59 -4.77
N ARG A 52 17.31 -9.96 -5.64
CA ARG A 52 17.86 -10.59 -6.84
C ARG A 52 18.88 -11.67 -6.51
N LEU A 53 19.80 -11.42 -5.57
CA LEU A 53 20.82 -12.39 -5.16
C LEU A 53 20.21 -13.73 -4.68
N LEU A 54 19.09 -13.68 -3.97
CA LEU A 54 18.39 -14.89 -3.50
C LEU A 54 17.43 -15.52 -4.50
N ALA A 55 17.28 -14.95 -5.70
CA ALA A 55 16.23 -15.30 -6.65
C ALA A 55 14.83 -15.35 -5.98
N ALA A 56 14.57 -14.42 -5.04
CA ALA A 56 13.34 -14.42 -4.25
C ALA A 56 12.10 -14.26 -5.14
N GLY A 57 12.19 -13.47 -6.20
CA GLY A 57 11.12 -13.30 -7.19
C GLY A 57 10.74 -14.60 -7.91
N ASP A 58 11.72 -15.42 -8.30
CA ASP A 58 11.44 -16.71 -8.94
C ASP A 58 10.77 -17.69 -7.97
N ARG A 59 11.21 -17.71 -6.71
CA ARG A 59 10.58 -18.53 -5.67
C ARG A 59 9.13 -18.11 -5.43
N LEU A 60 8.86 -16.82 -5.33
CA LEU A 60 7.51 -16.28 -5.16
C LEU A 60 6.63 -16.63 -6.36
N ARG A 61 7.12 -16.47 -7.60
CA ARG A 61 6.38 -16.85 -8.81
C ARG A 61 6.09 -18.35 -8.89
N GLY A 62 7.06 -19.20 -8.59
CA GLY A 62 6.85 -20.66 -8.59
C GLY A 62 5.80 -21.09 -7.57
N GLN A 63 5.77 -20.43 -6.41
CA GLN A 63 4.82 -20.73 -5.33
C GLN A 63 3.43 -20.20 -5.64
N TYR A 64 3.35 -19.01 -6.23
CA TYR A 64 2.12 -18.51 -6.82
C TYR A 64 1.54 -19.50 -7.82
N GLN A 65 2.35 -19.99 -8.78
CA GLN A 65 1.89 -20.93 -9.81
C GLN A 65 1.32 -22.24 -9.23
N MET A 66 1.89 -22.71 -8.11
CA MET A 66 1.40 -23.90 -7.41
C MET A 66 0.07 -23.61 -6.70
N LEU A 67 -0.02 -22.50 -5.97
CA LEU A 67 -1.19 -22.14 -5.16
C LEU A 67 -2.36 -21.60 -5.99
N SER A 68 -2.10 -20.97 -7.13
CA SER A 68 -3.11 -20.35 -8.00
C SER A 68 -4.02 -21.37 -8.69
N GLN A 69 -3.72 -22.68 -8.58
CA GLN A 69 -4.57 -23.73 -9.11
C GLN A 69 -5.87 -23.87 -8.32
N ASP A 70 -5.86 -23.55 -7.02
CA ASP A 70 -7.05 -23.50 -6.18
C ASP A 70 -7.49 -22.04 -5.97
N PRO A 71 -8.69 -21.65 -6.45
CA PRO A 71 -9.22 -20.29 -6.26
C PRO A 71 -9.34 -19.85 -4.80
N ASN A 72 -9.39 -20.79 -3.85
CA ASN A 72 -9.57 -20.48 -2.43
C ASN A 72 -8.25 -20.30 -1.67
N SER A 73 -7.11 -20.57 -2.30
CA SER A 73 -5.81 -20.63 -1.61
C SER A 73 -5.17 -19.26 -1.34
N LEU A 74 -5.48 -18.22 -2.14
CA LEU A 74 -4.85 -16.89 -2.07
C LEU A 74 -5.91 -15.79 -1.99
N SER A 75 -6.58 -15.68 -0.84
CA SER A 75 -7.64 -14.67 -0.63
C SER A 75 -7.11 -13.24 -0.78
N ASN A 76 -5.89 -12.97 -0.29
CA ASN A 76 -5.19 -11.69 -0.48
C ASN A 76 -3.77 -11.97 -0.98
N LEU A 77 -3.61 -12.14 -2.29
CA LEU A 77 -2.35 -12.56 -2.93
C LEU A 77 -1.10 -11.82 -2.42
N ASP A 78 -1.18 -10.49 -2.36
CA ASP A 78 -0.10 -9.59 -1.97
C ASP A 78 0.37 -9.77 -0.52
N GLN A 79 -0.52 -10.27 0.36
CA GLN A 79 -0.24 -10.52 1.76
C GLN A 79 0.03 -12.01 2.03
N ASP A 80 -0.78 -12.89 1.46
CA ASP A 80 -0.75 -14.33 1.73
C ASP A 80 0.49 -15.00 1.10
N LEU A 81 0.89 -14.61 -0.12
CA LEU A 81 2.04 -15.23 -0.78
C LEU A 81 3.37 -14.99 -0.02
N PRO A 82 3.70 -13.77 0.43
CA PRO A 82 4.87 -13.57 1.27
C PRO A 82 4.78 -14.27 2.63
N ASN A 83 3.60 -14.27 3.27
CA ASN A 83 3.41 -14.93 4.56
C ASN A 83 3.50 -16.47 4.45
N SER A 84 3.03 -17.06 3.36
CA SER A 84 3.19 -18.49 3.10
C SER A 84 4.66 -18.84 2.86
N MET A 85 5.41 -17.93 2.26
CA MET A 85 6.83 -18.09 1.94
C MET A 85 7.81 -17.64 3.04
N ILE A 86 7.32 -17.34 4.25
CA ILE A 86 8.10 -16.74 5.34
C ILE A 86 9.35 -17.55 5.78
N TYR A 87 9.39 -18.86 5.49
CA TYR A 87 10.54 -19.72 5.75
C TYR A 87 11.53 -19.79 4.59
N ASN A 88 11.08 -19.59 3.35
CA ASN A 88 11.87 -19.73 2.13
C ASN A 88 12.39 -18.38 1.62
N VAL A 89 11.66 -17.30 1.91
CA VAL A 89 12.01 -15.91 1.63
C VAL A 89 12.01 -15.17 2.97
N PRO A 90 13.19 -14.82 3.50
CA PRO A 90 13.29 -14.16 4.79
C PRO A 90 12.53 -12.83 4.81
N ILE A 91 11.66 -12.66 5.81
CA ILE A 91 10.96 -11.41 6.07
C ILE A 91 11.49 -10.81 7.35
N LYS A 92 11.86 -9.53 7.29
CA LYS A 92 12.15 -8.72 8.47
C LYS A 92 10.92 -7.91 8.87
N SER A 93 10.81 -7.63 10.16
CA SER A 93 9.70 -6.87 10.69
C SER A 93 10.08 -5.43 10.91
N LEU A 94 9.29 -4.50 10.36
CA LEU A 94 9.40 -3.09 10.73
C LEU A 94 8.84 -2.86 12.16
N PRO A 95 9.35 -1.84 12.87
CA PRO A 95 8.76 -1.38 14.12
C PRO A 95 7.29 -0.93 13.94
N GLN A 96 6.50 -0.97 15.02
CA GLN A 96 5.05 -0.75 14.96
C GLN A 96 4.64 0.66 14.50
N ASP A 97 5.42 1.65 14.89
CA ASP A 97 5.20 3.07 14.57
C ASP A 97 5.17 3.35 13.07
N TRP A 98 5.66 2.44 12.22
CA TRP A 98 5.63 2.59 10.77
C TRP A 98 4.25 2.44 10.15
N LEU A 99 3.29 1.75 10.78
CA LEU A 99 1.92 1.61 10.26
C LEU A 99 0.90 1.68 11.38
N TRP A 100 -0.06 2.58 11.18
CA TRP A 100 -1.23 2.69 12.01
C TRP A 100 -2.49 2.51 11.18
N CYS A 101 -3.48 1.79 11.70
CA CYS A 101 -4.84 1.80 11.16
C CYS A 101 -5.84 1.78 12.32
N GLU A 102 -6.85 2.65 12.25
CA GLU A 102 -7.91 2.81 13.27
C GLU A 102 -8.56 1.49 13.70
N THR A 103 -8.88 0.62 12.74
CA THR A 103 -9.57 -0.66 13.00
C THR A 103 -8.80 -1.56 13.97
N TRP A 104 -7.47 -1.51 13.90
CA TRP A 104 -6.62 -2.40 14.66
C TRP A 104 -5.91 -1.66 15.79
N CYS A 105 -5.48 -0.41 15.59
CA CYS A 105 -4.57 0.35 16.44
C CYS A 105 -5.31 1.31 17.36
N SER A 106 -4.82 1.42 18.60
CA SER A 106 -5.37 2.37 19.56
C SER A 106 -5.08 3.82 19.15
N MET A 107 -5.96 4.74 19.52
CA MET A 107 -5.81 6.17 19.18
C MET A 107 -4.56 6.78 19.84
N GLU A 108 -4.13 6.27 20.98
CA GLU A 108 -2.91 6.72 21.67
C GLU A 108 -1.67 6.52 20.79
N THR A 109 -1.62 5.41 20.05
CA THR A 109 -0.49 5.11 19.15
C THR A 109 -0.47 5.94 17.87
N LYS A 110 -1.58 6.61 17.51
CA LYS A 110 -1.67 7.49 16.33
C LYS A 110 -0.65 8.62 16.39
N SER A 111 -0.42 9.17 17.58
CA SER A 111 0.54 10.27 17.80
C SER A 111 1.98 9.93 17.42
N THR A 112 2.35 8.64 17.48
CA THR A 112 3.68 8.15 17.13
C THR A 112 3.76 7.55 15.72
N ALA A 113 2.64 7.52 15.00
CA ALA A 113 2.55 6.88 13.70
C ALA A 113 3.32 7.67 12.64
N LYS A 114 4.10 6.96 11.83
CA LYS A 114 4.82 7.51 10.67
C LYS A 114 3.98 7.42 9.40
N THR A 115 3.12 6.41 9.29
CA THR A 115 2.15 6.29 8.20
C THR A 115 0.82 5.75 8.72
N ILE A 116 -0.25 6.12 8.02
CA ILE A 116 -1.62 5.73 8.34
C ILE A 116 -2.18 4.98 7.12
N ASP A 117 -2.63 3.74 7.34
CA ASP A 117 -3.42 2.98 6.38
C ASP A 117 -4.91 3.13 6.71
N LEU A 118 -5.70 3.56 5.74
CA LEU A 118 -7.15 3.60 5.81
C LEU A 118 -7.71 2.20 5.52
N CYS A 119 -7.43 1.28 6.44
CA CYS A 119 -7.80 -0.12 6.31
C CYS A 119 -9.30 -0.32 6.47
N ASN A 120 -9.85 -1.32 5.77
CA ASN A 120 -11.28 -1.61 5.84
C ASN A 120 -11.67 -2.09 7.24
N ASN A 121 -12.76 -1.55 7.77
CA ASN A 121 -13.31 -2.01 9.04
C ASN A 121 -14.30 -3.16 8.78
N PRO A 122 -14.12 -4.34 9.41
CA PRO A 122 -14.98 -5.50 9.19
C PRO A 122 -16.38 -5.34 9.79
N ILE A 123 -16.57 -4.40 10.72
CA ILE A 123 -17.83 -4.12 11.41
C ILE A 123 -18.55 -2.95 10.74
N THR A 124 -17.86 -1.82 10.55
CA THR A 124 -18.44 -0.60 9.98
C THR A 124 -18.01 -0.44 8.53
N LYS A 125 -18.96 -0.39 7.60
CA LYS A 125 -18.68 -0.17 6.16
C LYS A 125 -18.62 1.32 5.82
N GLU A 126 -17.84 2.09 6.58
CA GLU A 126 -17.64 3.51 6.31
C GLU A 126 -16.86 3.69 4.99
N PRO A 127 -17.28 4.61 4.09
CA PRO A 127 -16.51 4.93 2.89
C PRO A 127 -15.14 5.53 3.22
N LYS A 128 -14.12 5.19 2.41
CA LYS A 128 -12.74 5.66 2.62
C LYS A 128 -12.57 7.18 2.61
N LEU A 129 -13.37 7.90 1.83
CA LEU A 129 -13.31 9.37 1.79
C LEU A 129 -13.77 9.99 3.11
N THR A 130 -14.84 9.45 3.69
CA THR A 130 -15.36 9.89 5.00
C THR A 130 -14.35 9.60 6.09
N SER A 131 -13.75 8.41 6.10
CA SER A 131 -12.75 8.06 7.10
C SER A 131 -11.47 8.88 6.93
N ALA A 132 -11.05 9.20 5.70
CA ALA A 132 -9.87 10.04 5.46
C ALA A 132 -10.00 11.43 6.11
N VAL A 133 -11.11 12.13 5.87
CA VAL A 133 -11.40 13.45 6.45
C VAL A 133 -11.47 13.41 7.98
N ARG A 134 -12.01 12.32 8.53
CA ARG A 134 -12.19 12.15 9.99
C ARG A 134 -10.91 11.75 10.71
N ILE A 135 -10.06 10.95 10.07
CA ILE A 135 -8.86 10.37 10.68
C ILE A 135 -7.63 11.25 10.44
N ILE A 136 -7.52 11.93 9.31
CA ILE A 136 -6.31 12.65 8.91
C ILE A 136 -6.67 14.14 8.82
N ASP A 137 -6.19 14.92 9.80
CA ASP A 137 -6.59 16.32 9.96
C ASP A 137 -6.15 17.16 8.74
N GLU A 138 -4.98 16.86 8.17
CA GLU A 138 -4.39 17.54 7.03
C GLU A 138 -4.92 17.07 5.65
N TRP A 139 -5.83 16.08 5.60
CA TRP A 139 -6.29 15.51 4.33
C TRP A 139 -7.02 16.53 3.45
N VAL A 140 -7.84 17.38 4.08
CA VAL A 140 -8.63 18.41 3.39
C VAL A 140 -7.71 19.45 2.73
N ASP A 141 -6.60 19.78 3.39
CA ASP A 141 -5.64 20.74 2.86
C ASP A 141 -4.94 20.21 1.60
N TYR A 142 -4.49 18.95 1.63
CA TYR A 142 -3.90 18.30 0.46
C TYR A 142 -4.89 18.14 -0.69
N ASP A 143 -6.14 17.76 -0.40
CA ASP A 143 -7.18 17.63 -1.43
C ASP A 143 -7.48 18.99 -2.09
N ASN A 144 -7.53 20.08 -1.30
CA ASN A 144 -7.68 21.44 -1.81
C ASN A 144 -6.48 21.91 -2.65
N GLU A 145 -5.26 21.55 -2.24
CA GLU A 145 -4.05 21.87 -3.01
C GLU A 145 -4.08 21.21 -4.39
N ILE A 146 -4.41 19.92 -4.46
CA ILE A 146 -4.52 19.20 -5.74
C ILE A 146 -5.62 19.80 -6.62
N LYS A 147 -6.79 20.13 -6.05
CA LYS A 147 -7.89 20.79 -6.79
C LYS A 147 -7.47 22.14 -7.38
N ARG A 148 -6.69 22.93 -6.64
CA ARG A 148 -6.14 24.20 -7.14
C ARG A 148 -5.20 23.98 -8.32
N LEU A 149 -4.26 23.05 -8.20
CA LEU A 149 -3.30 22.72 -9.26
C LEU A 149 -4.00 22.19 -10.53
N GLN A 150 -5.03 21.36 -10.37
CA GLN A 150 -5.85 20.87 -11.48
C GLN A 150 -6.53 22.02 -12.22
N LYS A 151 -7.11 22.99 -11.49
CA LYS A 151 -7.74 24.16 -12.09
C LYS A 151 -6.75 25.01 -12.88
N GLU A 152 -5.57 25.28 -12.31
CA GLU A 152 -4.49 26.06 -12.95
C GLU A 152 -4.08 25.42 -14.29
N THR A 153 -3.84 24.11 -14.30
CA THR A 153 -3.46 23.35 -15.50
C THR A 153 -4.54 23.39 -16.59
N MET A 154 -5.82 23.34 -16.22
CA MET A 154 -6.94 23.43 -17.16
C MET A 154 -7.07 24.83 -17.79
N THR A 155 -6.79 25.89 -17.03
CA THR A 155 -6.77 27.26 -17.57
C THR A 155 -5.60 27.52 -18.51
N GLU A 156 -4.41 26.96 -18.24
CA GLU A 156 -3.26 27.11 -19.15
C GLU A 156 -3.46 26.38 -20.49
N THR A 157 -4.12 25.21 -20.46
CA THR A 157 -4.41 24.42 -21.67
C THR A 157 -5.49 25.06 -22.57
N SER A 158 -6.29 25.99 -22.03
CA SER A 158 -7.37 26.68 -22.76
C SER A 158 -6.99 28.08 -23.29
N LEU A 159 -5.73 28.51 -23.10
CA LEU A 159 -5.21 29.69 -23.79
C LEU A 159 -4.96 29.34 -25.27
N PRO A 160 -5.57 30.05 -26.24
CA PRO A 160 -5.27 29.84 -27.64
C PRO A 160 -3.83 30.28 -27.89
N THR A 161 -3.00 29.38 -28.43
CA THR A 161 -1.80 29.75 -29.16
C THR A 161 -2.20 30.80 -30.19
N SER A 162 -1.85 32.06 -29.94
CA SER A 162 -2.18 33.15 -30.85
C SER A 162 -1.51 32.89 -32.20
N PRO A 163 -2.18 33.18 -33.33
CA PRO A 163 -1.68 32.82 -34.65
C PRO A 163 -0.44 33.67 -34.97
N SER A 164 0.71 33.00 -35.11
CA SER A 164 1.93 33.62 -35.63
C SER A 164 1.74 33.96 -37.12
N SER A 165 1.77 35.25 -37.40
CA SER A 165 2.28 35.90 -38.61
C SER A 165 1.71 35.45 -39.97
N THR A 166 0.85 36.32 -40.48
CA THR A 166 0.63 36.61 -41.90
C THR A 166 1.95 36.59 -42.69
N HIS A 167 2.13 35.59 -43.56
CA HIS A 167 3.02 35.70 -44.70
C HIS A 167 2.17 35.72 -45.97
N THR A 168 1.99 36.91 -46.53
CA THR A 168 1.51 37.11 -47.90
C THR A 168 2.73 37.18 -48.81
N PRO A 169 2.92 36.26 -49.78
CA PRO A 169 3.78 36.52 -50.91
C PRO A 169 2.94 37.17 -52.02
N SER A 170 3.21 38.44 -52.29
CA SER A 170 2.77 39.10 -53.52
C SER A 170 3.54 38.54 -54.72
N HIS A 171 2.81 38.12 -55.75
CA HIS A 171 3.13 38.09 -57.19
C HIS A 171 4.49 37.54 -57.67
N GLN A 172 4.47 36.60 -58.62
CA GLN A 172 4.44 36.92 -60.07
C GLN A 172 4.27 35.63 -60.91
N GLU A 173 3.40 35.74 -61.92
CA GLU A 173 3.18 34.77 -62.99
C GLU A 173 4.39 34.66 -63.92
N LEU A 174 4.61 33.43 -64.42
CA LEU A 174 4.94 33.12 -65.81
C LEU A 174 4.41 31.72 -66.13
#